data_AF-A0A3M1CXM3-F1
#
_entry.id   AF-A0A3M1CXM3-F1
#
_cell.length_a   1.000
_cell.length_b   1.000
_cell.length_c   1.000
_cell.angle_alpha   90.00
_cell.angle_beta   90.00
_cell.angle_gamma   90.00
#
_symmetry.space_group_name_H-M   'P 1'
#
loop_
_entity.id
_entity.type
_entity.pdbx_description
1 polymer ?
#
loop_
_entity_poly.entity_id
_entity_poly.type
_entity_poly.pdbx_seq_one_letter_code
_entity_poly.pdbx_strand_id
1 'polypeptide(L)'
;MKTIATLTALLLIFAVTDSMAAATLSREEQTRIIEDYMYVLGQRSHPYQAAGEPSLDRLPIRCGTSIIKRYRDNYSRLDRRLIQSLGAQDFVRPTLDRFYDSPQGYWRIHYTTTGDDAVYQADVDNNNNGVPDYVETIGLIADSVYEFEVIQLGYPAPFSDATCPNSDDGKVDV
;
A
#
# COMPACT_ATOMS: atom_id res chain seq x y z
N MET A 1 -4.55 40.43 -53.38
CA MET A 1 -4.56 40.57 -51.90
C MET A 1 -4.97 39.25 -51.26
N LYS A 2 -4.09 38.25 -51.20
CA LYS A 2 -4.34 36.94 -50.54
C LYS A 2 -3.00 36.28 -50.16
N THR A 3 -2.27 36.81 -49.18
CA THR A 3 -1.03 36.17 -48.68
C THR A 3 -0.70 36.45 -47.21
N ILE A 4 -1.64 36.96 -46.39
CA ILE A 4 -1.33 37.37 -44.99
C ILE A 4 -2.00 36.47 -43.93
N ALA A 5 -2.84 35.51 -44.31
CA ALA A 5 -3.64 34.73 -43.34
C ALA A 5 -3.01 33.41 -42.84
N THR A 6 -1.77 33.07 -43.24
CA THR A 6 -1.16 31.77 -42.87
C THR A 6 -0.03 31.86 -41.85
N LEU A 7 0.42 33.05 -41.45
CA LEU A 7 1.56 33.20 -40.53
C LEU A 7 1.16 33.28 -39.04
N THR A 8 -0.09 33.57 -38.72
CA THR A 8 -0.55 33.69 -37.32
C THR A 8 -0.97 32.37 -36.68
N ALA A 9 -1.17 31.30 -37.46
CA ALA A 9 -1.51 29.98 -36.93
C ALA A 9 -0.27 29.16 -36.52
N LEU A 10 0.93 29.53 -36.97
CA LEU A 10 2.16 28.78 -36.66
C LEU A 10 2.83 29.22 -35.34
N LEU A 11 2.53 30.45 -34.87
CA LEU A 11 3.10 30.97 -33.62
C LEU A 11 2.27 30.59 -32.37
N LEU A 12 1.07 30.04 -32.56
CA LEU A 12 0.16 29.62 -31.48
C LEU A 12 0.30 28.12 -31.12
N ILE A 13 1.15 27.39 -31.83
CA ILE A 13 1.44 25.97 -31.55
C ILE A 13 2.63 25.83 -30.58
N PHE A 14 3.38 26.90 -30.30
CA PHE A 14 4.55 26.85 -29.41
C PHE A 14 4.26 27.09 -27.92
N ALA A 15 3.00 27.27 -27.53
CA ALA A 15 2.64 27.75 -26.19
C ALA A 15 1.64 26.86 -25.44
N VAL A 16 1.68 25.53 -25.59
CA VAL A 16 1.13 24.60 -24.58
C VAL A 16 1.90 23.28 -24.62
N THR A 17 3.16 23.28 -24.17
CA THR A 17 3.78 22.06 -23.64
C THR A 17 4.42 22.38 -22.30
N ASP A 18 3.64 22.92 -21.38
CA ASP A 18 3.92 22.68 -19.96
C ASP A 18 3.63 21.21 -19.69
N SER A 19 4.63 20.40 -20.09
CA SER A 19 4.83 19.06 -19.61
C SER A 19 4.80 19.14 -18.09
N MET A 20 3.68 18.70 -17.52
CA MET A 20 3.57 18.26 -16.13
C MET A 20 4.48 17.03 -15.92
N ALA A 21 5.79 17.21 -16.11
CA ALA A 21 6.79 16.30 -15.61
C ALA A 21 6.79 16.51 -14.10
N ALA A 22 6.03 15.69 -13.39
CA ALA A 22 6.18 15.54 -11.95
C ALA A 22 7.68 15.51 -11.65
N ALA A 23 8.17 16.48 -10.86
CA ALA A 23 9.60 16.65 -10.58
C ALA A 23 10.24 15.28 -10.32
N THR A 24 11.25 14.93 -11.11
CA THR A 24 11.93 13.64 -10.99
C THR A 24 12.65 13.61 -9.64
N LEU A 25 12.42 12.55 -8.86
CA LEU A 25 13.07 12.40 -7.56
C LEU A 25 14.59 12.30 -7.76
N SER A 26 15.36 13.02 -6.93
CA SER A 26 16.83 12.91 -6.97
C SER A 26 17.26 11.48 -6.66
N ARG A 27 18.42 11.06 -7.18
CA ARG A 27 18.92 9.69 -6.93
C ARG A 27 19.15 9.41 -5.45
N GLU A 28 19.58 10.42 -4.70
CA GLU A 28 19.71 10.34 -3.25
C GLU A 28 18.35 10.09 -2.58
N GLU A 29 17.33 10.84 -2.96
CA GLU A 29 15.99 10.69 -2.38
C GLU A 29 15.36 9.35 -2.74
N GLN A 30 15.56 8.85 -3.97
CA GLN A 30 15.15 7.50 -4.33
C GLN A 30 15.86 6.43 -3.48
N THR A 31 17.17 6.58 -3.26
CA THR A 31 17.95 5.66 -2.42
C THR A 31 17.44 5.67 -0.99
N ARG A 32 17.18 6.86 -0.42
CA ARG A 32 16.60 7.01 0.92
C ARG A 32 15.25 6.30 1.05
N ILE A 33 14.33 6.52 0.11
CA ILE A 33 13.00 5.90 0.11
C ILE A 33 13.12 4.36 0.10
N ILE A 34 14.00 3.81 -0.73
CA ILE A 34 14.19 2.36 -0.86
C ILE A 34 14.84 1.77 0.39
N GLU A 35 15.91 2.37 0.88
CA GLU A 35 16.66 1.83 2.03
C GLU A 35 15.87 1.92 3.35
N ASP A 36 15.10 3.00 3.55
CA ASP A 36 14.20 3.10 4.70
C ASP A 36 13.12 2.00 4.65
N TYR A 37 12.55 1.74 3.46
CA TYR A 37 11.60 0.64 3.24
C TYR A 37 12.22 -0.72 3.58
N MET A 38 13.44 -0.99 3.08
CA MET A 38 14.16 -2.22 3.38
C MET A 38 14.44 -2.40 4.87
N TYR A 39 14.78 -1.31 5.57
CA TYR A 39 15.01 -1.35 7.02
C TYR A 39 13.73 -1.73 7.79
N VAL A 40 12.59 -1.10 7.46
CA VAL A 40 11.31 -1.41 8.10
C VAL A 40 10.87 -2.86 7.87
N LEU A 41 11.17 -3.43 6.71
CA LEU A 41 10.87 -4.82 6.39
C LEU A 41 11.92 -5.82 6.90
N GLY A 42 12.94 -5.37 7.63
CA GLY A 42 14.01 -6.24 8.13
C GLY A 42 14.91 -6.81 7.04
N GLN A 43 14.84 -6.29 5.81
CA GLN A 43 15.72 -6.64 4.70
C GLN A 43 17.12 -6.03 4.86
N ARG A 44 17.28 -5.15 5.86
CA ARG A 44 18.49 -4.39 6.16
C ARG A 44 18.55 -4.04 7.65
N SER A 45 19.76 -3.87 8.18
CA SER A 45 20.02 -3.61 9.61
C SER A 45 19.98 -2.13 10.03
N HIS A 46 20.06 -1.18 9.10
CA HIS A 46 20.11 0.26 9.41
C HIS A 46 19.30 1.08 8.40
N PRO A 47 18.69 2.22 8.79
CA PRO A 47 18.01 3.11 7.83
C PRO A 47 19.01 3.77 6.87
N TYR A 48 18.51 4.55 5.90
CA TYR A 48 19.39 5.39 5.06
C TYR A 48 20.26 6.30 5.94
N GLN A 49 21.56 6.35 5.66
CA GLN A 49 22.50 7.25 6.33
C GLN A 49 23.14 8.15 5.28
N ALA A 50 22.87 9.46 5.35
CA ALA A 50 23.64 10.41 4.57
C ALA A 50 25.07 10.50 5.15
N ALA A 51 26.05 10.80 4.30
CA ALA A 51 27.42 11.00 4.76
C ALA A 51 27.48 12.13 5.81
N GLY A 52 27.77 11.77 7.07
CA GLY A 52 27.86 12.71 8.19
C GLY A 52 26.61 12.80 9.08
N GLU A 53 25.52 12.11 8.77
CA GLU A 53 24.39 11.96 9.68
C GLU A 53 24.70 10.85 10.71
N PRO A 54 24.51 11.09 12.02
CA PRO A 54 24.69 10.04 13.02
C PRO A 54 23.74 8.88 12.74
N SER A 55 24.21 7.65 12.91
CA SER A 55 23.35 6.47 12.81
C SER A 55 22.16 6.62 13.74
N LEU A 56 20.95 6.53 13.20
CA LEU A 56 19.75 6.37 14.01
C LEU A 56 19.83 4.98 14.66
N ASP A 57 20.50 4.89 15.81
CA ASP A 57 20.63 3.67 16.64
C ASP A 57 19.27 3.22 17.24
N ARG A 58 18.18 3.90 16.89
CA ARG A 58 16.85 3.60 17.36
C ARG A 58 15.98 3.21 16.17
N LEU A 59 15.38 2.02 16.26
CA LEU A 59 14.20 1.64 15.48
C LEU A 59 13.24 2.85 15.40
N PRO A 60 12.50 3.02 14.28
CA PRO A 60 11.58 4.13 14.15
C PRO A 60 10.70 4.15 15.40
N ILE A 61 10.56 5.31 16.06
CA ILE A 61 9.78 5.45 17.32
C ILE A 61 8.32 5.00 17.12
N ARG A 62 7.88 4.90 15.86
CA ARG A 62 6.53 4.53 15.42
C ARG A 62 6.59 3.29 14.53
N CYS A 63 5.43 2.65 14.33
CA CYS A 63 5.30 1.61 13.31
C CYS A 63 5.74 2.14 11.94
N GLY A 64 6.35 1.28 11.12
CA GLY A 64 6.95 1.65 9.83
C GLY A 64 5.97 2.10 8.74
N THR A 65 4.68 2.26 9.06
CA THR A 65 3.60 2.61 8.14
C THR A 65 3.91 3.85 7.30
N SER A 66 4.47 4.91 7.89
CA SER A 66 4.77 6.14 7.15
C SER A 66 5.85 5.91 6.08
N ILE A 67 6.82 5.04 6.35
CA ILE A 67 7.90 4.69 5.43
C ILE A 67 7.35 3.81 4.30
N ILE A 68 6.53 2.79 4.64
CA ILE A 68 5.87 1.92 3.65
C ILE A 68 4.97 2.75 2.72
N LYS A 69 4.18 3.68 3.29
CA LYS A 69 3.34 4.59 2.51
C LYS A 69 4.18 5.46 1.56
N ARG A 70 5.27 6.06 2.05
CA ARG A 70 6.17 6.89 1.23
C ARG A 70 6.77 6.10 0.07
N TYR A 71 7.16 4.84 0.29
CA TYR A 71 7.62 3.94 -0.77
C TYR A 71 6.51 3.68 -1.80
N ARG A 72 5.31 3.26 -1.37
CA ARG A 72 4.18 2.98 -2.27
C ARG A 72 3.74 4.20 -3.08
N ASP A 73 3.58 5.36 -2.44
CA ASP A 73 3.16 6.61 -3.10
C ASP A 73 4.15 7.05 -4.19
N ASN A 74 5.43 6.67 -4.07
CA ASN A 74 6.47 7.02 -5.03
C ASN A 74 6.88 5.85 -5.93
N TYR A 75 6.28 4.66 -5.81
CA TYR A 75 6.74 3.45 -6.49
C TYR A 75 6.88 3.64 -8.01
N SER A 76 5.93 4.34 -8.64
CA SER A 76 5.95 4.66 -10.08
C SER A 76 7.04 5.67 -10.48
N ARG A 77 7.58 6.42 -9.52
CA ARG A 77 8.62 7.44 -9.68
C ARG A 77 10.02 6.93 -9.31
N LEU A 78 10.13 5.72 -8.75
CA LEU A 78 11.40 5.09 -8.41
C LEU A 78 12.02 4.39 -9.62
N ASP A 79 13.34 4.51 -9.80
CA ASP A 79 14.07 3.75 -10.82
C ASP A 79 14.07 2.26 -10.49
N ARG A 80 13.44 1.44 -11.35
CA ARG A 80 13.39 -0.02 -11.20
C ARG A 80 14.77 -0.67 -11.15
N ARG A 81 15.76 -0.12 -11.86
CA ARG A 81 17.14 -0.64 -11.83
C ARG A 81 17.77 -0.40 -10.46
N LEU A 82 17.44 0.72 -9.81
CA LEU A 82 17.94 1.04 -8.48
C LEU A 82 17.33 0.11 -7.43
N ILE A 83 16.02 -0.12 -7.46
CA ILE A 83 15.31 -1.09 -6.60
C ILE A 83 15.98 -2.47 -6.71
N GLN A 84 16.19 -2.93 -7.94
CA GLN A 84 16.86 -4.21 -8.21
C GLN A 84 18.32 -4.23 -7.72
N SER A 85 19.08 -3.14 -7.93
CA SER A 85 20.48 -3.08 -7.51
C SER A 85 20.65 -3.07 -5.98
N LEU A 86 19.69 -2.47 -5.26
CA LEU A 86 19.69 -2.44 -3.81
C LEU A 86 19.15 -3.75 -3.21
N GLY A 87 18.45 -4.56 -4.02
CA GLY A 87 17.89 -5.84 -3.59
C GLY A 87 16.64 -5.71 -2.72
N ALA A 88 15.91 -4.60 -2.83
CA ALA A 88 14.64 -4.43 -2.12
C ALA A 88 13.63 -5.46 -2.64
N GLN A 89 13.03 -6.21 -1.72
CA GLN A 89 12.01 -7.20 -2.03
C GLN A 89 10.63 -6.65 -1.67
N ASP A 90 9.65 -6.87 -2.53
CA ASP A 90 8.27 -6.56 -2.21
C ASP A 90 7.73 -7.60 -1.23
N PHE A 91 6.97 -7.15 -0.23
CA PHE A 91 6.20 -8.06 0.62
C PHE A 91 5.03 -8.62 -0.20
N VAL A 92 5.09 -9.90 -0.53
CA VAL A 92 4.01 -10.58 -1.23
C VAL A 92 2.96 -10.97 -0.20
N ARG A 93 1.70 -10.60 -0.45
CA ARG A 93 0.56 -11.04 0.35
C ARG A 93 0.52 -12.58 0.35
N PRO A 94 0.51 -13.25 1.52
CA PRO A 94 0.30 -14.69 1.56
C PRO A 94 -1.00 -15.06 0.86
N THR A 95 -0.98 -16.12 0.05
CA THR A 95 -2.19 -16.64 -0.59
C THR A 95 -2.76 -17.73 0.28
N LEU A 96 -3.87 -17.44 0.94
CA LEU A 96 -4.61 -18.42 1.76
C LEU A 96 -5.79 -19.00 0.98
N ASP A 97 -6.24 -20.19 1.38
CA ASP A 97 -7.21 -20.99 0.62
C ASP A 97 -8.67 -20.60 0.85
N ARG A 98 -8.96 -19.78 1.87
CA ARG A 98 -10.32 -19.36 2.23
C ARG A 98 -10.41 -17.87 2.48
N PHE A 99 -11.63 -17.36 2.34
CA PHE A 99 -11.98 -16.01 2.77
C PHE A 99 -13.37 -15.97 3.40
N TYR A 100 -13.61 -14.96 4.22
CA TYR A 100 -14.91 -14.63 4.82
C TYR A 100 -15.17 -13.14 4.64
N ASP A 101 -16.33 -12.79 4.07
CA ASP A 101 -16.76 -11.40 3.96
C ASP A 101 -17.54 -11.02 5.22
N SER A 102 -17.19 -9.88 5.82
CA SER A 102 -17.88 -9.41 7.04
C SER A 102 -19.36 -9.12 6.76
N PRO A 103 -20.26 -9.23 7.76
CA PRO A 103 -21.69 -9.04 7.57
C PRO A 103 -22.10 -7.69 6.96
N GLN A 104 -21.39 -6.60 7.28
CA GLN A 104 -21.64 -5.27 6.69
C GLN A 104 -20.93 -5.07 5.35
N GLY A 105 -20.09 -6.02 4.94
CA GLY A 105 -19.41 -6.03 3.64
C GLY A 105 -18.22 -5.06 3.53
N TYR A 106 -17.74 -4.49 4.63
CA TYR A 106 -16.56 -3.63 4.63
C TYR A 106 -15.25 -4.40 4.49
N TRP A 107 -15.22 -5.65 4.98
CA TRP A 107 -13.99 -6.42 5.12
C TRP A 107 -14.05 -7.77 4.42
N ARG A 108 -12.90 -8.20 3.92
CA ARG A 108 -12.62 -9.58 3.51
C ARG A 108 -11.47 -10.12 4.33
N ILE A 109 -11.73 -11.21 5.06
CA ILE A 109 -10.77 -11.86 5.94
C ILE A 109 -10.28 -13.11 5.26
N HIS A 110 -8.99 -13.15 4.91
CA HIS A 110 -8.35 -14.34 4.36
C HIS A 110 -7.87 -15.23 5.49
N TYR A 111 -8.12 -16.53 5.37
CA TYR A 111 -7.75 -17.48 6.41
C TYR A 111 -7.46 -18.86 5.85
N THR A 112 -6.78 -19.67 6.65
CA THR A 112 -6.68 -21.10 6.44
C THR A 112 -7.04 -21.84 7.74
N THR A 113 -7.41 -23.11 7.60
CA THR A 113 -7.77 -23.98 8.74
C THR A 113 -6.69 -25.04 9.00
N THR A 114 -5.60 -25.02 8.23
CA THR A 114 -4.54 -26.04 8.27
C THR A 114 -3.16 -25.41 8.16
N GLY A 115 -2.14 -26.10 8.67
CA GLY A 115 -0.75 -25.63 8.63
C GLY A 115 -0.45 -24.57 9.69
N ASP A 116 0.71 -23.94 9.56
CA ASP A 116 1.23 -22.99 10.56
C ASP A 116 0.47 -21.66 10.59
N ASP A 117 -0.22 -21.32 9.50
CA ASP A 117 -1.04 -20.12 9.36
C ASP A 117 -2.52 -20.36 9.75
N ALA A 118 -2.85 -21.53 10.31
CA ALA A 118 -4.22 -21.87 10.69
C ALA A 118 -4.78 -20.93 11.76
N VAL A 119 -6.04 -20.54 11.58
CA VAL A 119 -6.73 -19.70 12.57
C VAL A 119 -6.90 -20.42 13.91
N TYR A 120 -7.01 -19.63 14.97
CA TYR A 120 -7.30 -20.14 16.30
C TYR A 120 -8.64 -20.89 16.29
N GLN A 121 -8.66 -22.09 16.87
CA GLN A 121 -9.86 -22.94 16.93
C GLN A 121 -10.52 -23.15 15.57
N ALA A 122 -9.71 -23.49 14.55
CA ALA A 122 -10.15 -23.71 13.17
C ALA A 122 -11.23 -24.79 12.98
N ASP A 123 -11.45 -25.64 13.98
CA ASP A 123 -12.45 -26.71 14.01
C ASP A 123 -13.75 -26.33 14.75
N VAL A 124 -13.79 -25.17 15.42
CA VAL A 124 -14.96 -24.72 16.17
C VAL A 124 -15.86 -23.90 15.24
N ASP A 125 -17.00 -24.49 14.91
CA ASP A 125 -18.09 -23.88 14.14
C ASP A 125 -19.41 -24.34 14.78
N ASN A 126 -19.97 -23.51 15.66
CA ASN A 126 -21.14 -23.90 16.46
C ASN A 126 -22.46 -23.82 15.68
N ASN A 127 -22.48 -23.05 14.59
CA ASN A 127 -23.67 -22.86 13.75
C ASN A 127 -23.66 -23.76 12.49
N ASN A 128 -22.56 -24.51 12.29
CA ASN A 128 -22.31 -25.43 11.19
C ASN A 128 -22.39 -24.76 9.81
N ASN A 129 -21.95 -23.51 9.68
CA ASN A 129 -21.97 -22.78 8.40
C ASN A 129 -20.69 -22.97 7.56
N GLY A 130 -19.70 -23.70 8.07
CA GLY A 130 -18.43 -23.98 7.41
C GLY A 130 -17.35 -22.91 7.61
N VAL A 131 -17.59 -21.91 8.48
CA VAL A 131 -16.65 -20.86 8.85
C VAL A 131 -16.35 -20.99 10.34
N PRO A 132 -15.07 -20.99 10.77
CA PRO A 132 -14.75 -21.03 12.18
C PRO A 132 -15.34 -19.82 12.93
N ASP A 133 -15.93 -20.04 14.11
CA ASP A 133 -16.55 -19.01 14.96
C ASP A 133 -15.58 -17.83 15.23
N TYR A 134 -14.28 -18.13 15.33
CA TYR A 134 -13.22 -17.14 15.47
C TYR A 134 -13.21 -16.15 14.30
N VAL A 135 -13.29 -16.63 13.06
CA VAL A 135 -13.26 -15.79 11.85
C VAL A 135 -14.52 -14.93 11.76
N GLU A 136 -15.69 -15.49 12.08
CA GLU A 136 -16.94 -14.73 12.12
C GLU A 136 -16.87 -13.60 13.16
N THR A 137 -16.33 -13.90 14.33
CA THR A 137 -16.15 -12.92 15.42
C THR A 137 -15.21 -11.79 15.00
N ILE A 138 -14.13 -12.08 14.30
CA ILE A 138 -13.23 -11.06 13.76
C ILE A 138 -13.98 -10.16 12.76
N GLY A 139 -14.81 -10.72 11.88
CA GLY A 139 -15.64 -9.95 10.96
C GLY A 139 -16.60 -9.00 11.67
N LEU A 140 -17.28 -9.48 12.71
CA LEU A 140 -18.19 -8.67 13.52
C LEU A 140 -17.47 -7.53 14.25
N ILE A 141 -16.29 -7.79 14.81
CA ILE A 141 -15.49 -6.77 15.48
C ILE A 141 -15.02 -5.73 14.47
N ALA A 142 -14.52 -6.14 13.31
CA ALA A 142 -14.05 -5.23 12.27
C ALA A 142 -15.15 -4.29 11.76
N ASP A 143 -16.36 -4.83 11.54
CA ASP A 143 -17.53 -4.03 11.20
C ASP A 143 -17.89 -3.04 12.32
N SER A 144 -17.87 -3.49 13.58
CA SER A 144 -18.15 -2.62 14.73
C SER A 144 -17.15 -1.47 14.85
N VAL A 145 -15.86 -1.72 14.58
CA VAL A 145 -14.82 -0.69 14.61
C VAL A 145 -15.00 0.29 13.46
N TYR A 146 -15.28 -0.20 12.25
CA TYR A 146 -15.53 0.66 11.09
C TYR A 146 -16.73 1.59 11.33
N GLU A 147 -17.84 1.04 11.84
CA GLU A 147 -19.03 1.83 12.16
C GLU A 147 -18.72 2.93 13.19
N PHE A 148 -17.96 2.60 14.22
CA PHE A 148 -17.61 3.58 15.25
C PHE A 148 -16.62 4.63 14.73
N GLU A 149 -15.48 4.23 14.17
CA GLU A 149 -14.41 5.15 13.82
C GLU A 149 -14.69 5.93 12.54
N VAL A 150 -15.18 5.27 11.50
CA VAL A 150 -15.39 5.89 10.18
C VAL A 150 -16.75 6.58 10.12
N ILE A 151 -17.82 5.88 10.49
CA ILE A 151 -19.18 6.42 10.34
C ILE A 151 -19.52 7.41 11.45
N GLN A 152 -19.30 7.06 12.72
CA GLN A 152 -19.69 7.92 13.85
C GLN A 152 -18.68 9.03 14.14
N LEU A 153 -17.37 8.72 14.18
CA LEU A 153 -16.33 9.72 14.46
C LEU A 153 -15.86 10.47 13.21
N GLY A 154 -16.17 9.97 12.00
CA GLY A 154 -15.82 10.63 10.75
C GLY A 154 -14.35 10.49 10.37
N TYR A 155 -13.64 9.48 10.86
CA TYR A 155 -12.27 9.22 10.42
C TYR A 155 -12.23 8.76 8.96
N PRO A 156 -11.14 9.06 8.23
CA PRO A 156 -10.99 8.57 6.88
C PRO A 156 -11.09 7.03 6.83
N ALA A 157 -11.86 6.52 5.88
CA ALA A 157 -11.95 5.09 5.65
C ALA A 157 -10.56 4.51 5.32
N PRO A 158 -10.25 3.29 5.80
CA PRO A 158 -9.06 2.56 5.35
C PRO A 158 -9.08 2.39 3.82
N PHE A 159 -7.89 2.28 3.24
CA PHE A 159 -7.76 2.01 1.80
C PHE A 159 -8.30 0.61 1.50
N SER A 160 -9.20 0.52 0.52
CA SER A 160 -9.60 -0.77 -0.04
C SER A 160 -8.49 -1.37 -0.91
N ASP A 161 -8.60 -2.67 -1.12
CA ASP A 161 -7.70 -3.47 -1.94
C ASP A 161 -7.79 -3.15 -3.45
N ALA A 162 -8.78 -2.38 -3.90
CA ALA A 162 -9.07 -2.07 -5.30
C ALA A 162 -7.90 -1.44 -6.10
N THR A 163 -6.85 -1.01 -5.43
CA THR A 163 -5.62 -0.49 -6.05
C THR A 163 -4.49 -1.53 -6.16
N CYS A 164 -4.69 -2.73 -5.61
CA CYS A 164 -3.76 -3.85 -5.65
C CYS A 164 -4.05 -4.74 -6.87
N PRO A 165 -3.02 -5.17 -7.61
CA PRO A 165 -3.21 -6.12 -8.72
C PRO A 165 -3.87 -7.41 -8.21
N ASN A 166 -4.96 -7.83 -8.87
CA ASN A 166 -5.80 -9.01 -8.56
C ASN A 166 -6.80 -8.86 -7.40
N SER A 167 -7.04 -7.64 -6.93
CA SER A 167 -8.04 -7.32 -5.90
C SER A 167 -9.02 -6.27 -6.44
N ASP A 168 -10.25 -6.69 -6.71
CA ASP A 168 -11.31 -5.85 -7.31
C ASP A 168 -12.65 -6.04 -6.58
N ASP A 169 -12.61 -6.41 -5.29
CA ASP A 169 -13.84 -6.57 -4.51
C ASP A 169 -14.24 -5.30 -3.75
N GLY A 170 -13.36 -4.30 -3.70
CA GLY A 170 -13.61 -3.00 -3.09
C GLY A 170 -13.68 -3.05 -1.56
N LYS A 171 -13.32 -4.18 -0.95
CA LYS A 171 -13.28 -4.37 0.49
C LYS A 171 -11.90 -4.08 1.04
N VAL A 172 -11.84 -3.99 2.35
CA VAL A 172 -10.58 -3.92 3.08
C VAL A 172 -10.15 -5.34 3.41
N ASP A 173 -8.94 -5.65 2.97
CA ASP A 173 -8.36 -6.98 3.05
C ASP A 173 -7.59 -7.17 4.37
N VAL A 174 -7.93 -8.24 5.10
CA VAL A 174 -7.26 -8.68 6.33
C VAL A 174 -6.69 -10.07 6.14
#